data_AF-A0A1Y1S8Y4-F1
#
_entry.id   AF-A0A1Y1S8Y4-F1
#
_cell.length_a   1.000
_cell.length_b   1.000
_cell.length_c   1.000
_cell.angle_alpha   90.00
_cell.angle_beta   90.00
_cell.angle_gamma   90.00
#
_symmetry.space_group_name_H-M   'P 1'
#
loop_
_entity.id
_entity.type
_entity.pdbx_description
1 polymer ?
#
loop_
_entity_poly.entity_id
_entity_poly.type
_entity_poly.pdbx_seq_one_letter_code
_entity_poly.pdbx_strand_id
1 'polypeptide(L)'
;MKSFRAFKFPYVYLEDTKGKCQPVYKEYAKKQPALNLNSAFLGCPFLPEKKPRAENKTTLKSKRPRSKVRYCEICCSKYDDYESHVSTALHRSFGDDNSNYKAIDAFVTEIRGTTFSQRHPRPSPCERLDNLYATAYLASSAHSVFKLCKFETFETEGITEEDVLN
;
A
#
# COMPACT_ATOMS: atom_id res chain seq x y z
N MET A 1 -11.32 27.92 -27.61
CA MET A 1 -11.56 26.63 -28.29
C MET A 1 -11.34 25.51 -27.28
N LYS A 2 -12.28 24.57 -27.14
CA LYS A 2 -12.08 23.38 -26.28
C LYS A 2 -10.99 22.51 -26.91
N SER A 3 -9.93 22.19 -26.17
CA SER A 3 -8.86 21.31 -26.63
C SER A 3 -9.35 19.86 -26.56
N PHE A 4 -9.58 19.24 -27.71
CA PHE A 4 -9.95 17.82 -27.77
C PHE A 4 -8.69 16.95 -27.78
N ARG A 5 -8.71 15.86 -27.01
CA ARG A 5 -7.63 14.86 -26.98
C ARG A 5 -8.19 13.52 -27.43
N ALA A 6 -7.66 12.98 -28.52
CA ALA A 6 -7.97 11.63 -28.98
C ALA A 6 -6.97 10.64 -28.39
N PHE A 7 -7.46 9.60 -27.73
CA PHE A 7 -6.64 8.50 -27.21
C PHE A 7 -6.39 7.48 -28.32
N LYS A 8 -5.13 7.05 -28.49
CA LYS A 8 -4.70 6.09 -29.51
C LYS A 8 -4.62 4.66 -28.96
N PHE A 9 -4.41 4.50 -27.66
CA PHE A 9 -4.26 3.22 -26.98
C PHE A 9 -5.33 3.03 -25.90
N PRO A 10 -5.51 1.80 -25.35
CA PRO A 10 -6.38 1.59 -24.21
C PRO A 10 -6.07 2.58 -23.09
N TYR A 11 -7.12 3.17 -22.53
CA TYR A 11 -7.00 4.24 -21.55
C TYR A 11 -8.04 4.07 -20.43
N VAL A 12 -7.72 4.66 -19.28
CA VAL A 12 -8.68 4.93 -18.21
C VAL A 12 -8.88 6.43 -18.16
N TYR A 13 -10.13 6.86 -18.17
CA TYR A 13 -10.52 8.26 -18.09
C TYR A 13 -11.48 8.41 -16.91
N LEU A 14 -11.15 9.34 -16.01
CA LEU A 14 -11.88 9.61 -14.79
C LEU A 14 -12.31 11.07 -14.83
N GLU A 15 -13.61 11.28 -14.81
CA GLU A 15 -14.20 12.61 -14.69
C GLU A 15 -15.19 12.64 -13.54
N ASP A 16 -15.31 13.82 -12.94
CA ASP A 16 -16.37 14.09 -11.98
C ASP A 16 -17.72 14.13 -12.70
N THR A 17 -18.74 13.48 -12.15
CA THR A 17 -20.10 13.47 -12.71
C THR A 17 -20.69 14.87 -12.80
N LYS A 18 -20.27 15.78 -11.92
CA LYS A 18 -20.69 17.19 -11.91
C LYS A 18 -19.77 18.09 -12.73
N GLY A 19 -18.68 17.57 -13.28
CA GLY A 19 -17.72 18.31 -14.09
C GLY A 19 -17.00 19.45 -13.34
N LYS A 20 -16.91 19.40 -12.01
CA LYS A 20 -16.26 20.46 -11.22
C LYS A 20 -14.73 20.35 -11.23
N CYS A 21 -14.22 19.15 -11.37
CA CYS A 21 -12.79 18.85 -11.37
C CYS A 21 -12.27 18.59 -12.78
N GLN A 22 -11.01 18.92 -13.01
CA GLN A 22 -10.33 18.58 -14.27
C GLN A 22 -10.26 17.05 -14.41
N PRO A 23 -10.69 16.48 -15.55
CA PRO A 23 -10.60 15.04 -15.77
C PRO A 23 -9.15 14.55 -15.75
N VAL A 24 -8.94 13.37 -15.17
CA VAL A 24 -7.64 12.69 -15.11
C VAL A 24 -7.69 11.45 -15.99
N TYR A 25 -6.60 11.17 -16.71
CA TYR A 25 -6.54 10.01 -17.58
C TYR A 25 -5.18 9.32 -17.54
N LYS A 26 -5.20 8.02 -17.82
CA LYS A 26 -4.00 7.21 -18.05
C LYS A 26 -4.17 6.44 -19.34
N GLU A 27 -3.31 6.73 -20.30
CA GLU A 27 -3.21 5.97 -21.55
C GLU A 27 -2.08 4.95 -21.44
N TYR A 28 -2.38 3.68 -21.70
CA TYR A 28 -1.39 2.60 -21.65
C TYR A 28 -0.59 2.55 -22.95
N ALA A 29 0.73 2.36 -22.89
CA ALA A 29 1.56 2.46 -24.09
C ALA A 29 1.28 1.38 -25.15
N LYS A 30 0.83 0.17 -24.74
CA LYS A 30 0.55 -0.95 -25.65
C LYS A 30 -0.53 -1.90 -25.17
N LYS A 31 -0.46 -2.34 -23.89
CA LYS A 31 -1.40 -3.29 -23.29
C LYS A 31 -1.83 -2.81 -21.91
N GLN A 32 -3.09 -3.09 -21.57
CA GLN A 32 -3.60 -2.94 -20.22
C GLN A 32 -2.91 -3.94 -19.26
N PRO A 33 -2.80 -3.64 -17.96
CA PRO A 33 -2.31 -4.61 -16.98
C PRO A 33 -3.15 -5.89 -17.03
N ALA A 34 -2.49 -7.03 -17.13
CA ALA A 34 -3.12 -8.34 -17.12
C ALA A 34 -2.57 -9.14 -15.94
N LEU A 35 -3.42 -9.91 -15.29
CA LEU A 35 -3.04 -10.77 -14.18
C LEU A 35 -2.20 -11.94 -14.69
N ASN A 36 -0.96 -12.07 -14.22
CA ASN A 36 -0.10 -13.22 -14.50
C ASN A 36 -0.24 -14.25 -13.36
N LEU A 37 -0.98 -15.32 -13.61
CA LEU A 37 -1.13 -16.43 -12.66
C LEU A 37 0.14 -17.30 -12.55
N ASN A 38 1.10 -17.12 -13.45
CA ASN A 38 2.38 -17.82 -13.45
C ASN A 38 3.50 -17.00 -12.80
N SER A 39 3.18 -15.85 -12.19
CA SER A 39 4.19 -15.03 -11.53
C SER A 39 4.88 -15.82 -10.41
N ALA A 40 6.17 -15.55 -10.19
CA ALA A 40 6.93 -16.16 -9.11
C ALA A 40 6.21 -16.04 -7.75
N PHE A 41 6.38 -17.04 -6.89
CA PHE A 41 5.84 -17.04 -5.53
C PHE A 41 6.28 -15.77 -4.79
N LEU A 42 5.33 -15.07 -4.16
CA LEU A 42 5.48 -13.74 -3.52
C LEU A 42 5.87 -12.58 -4.48
N GLY A 43 5.78 -12.79 -5.79
CA GLY A 43 5.93 -11.75 -6.81
C GLY A 43 4.62 -10.97 -7.05
N CYS A 44 4.74 -9.74 -7.56
CA CYS A 44 3.56 -8.99 -8.01
C CYS A 44 3.05 -9.56 -9.34
N PRO A 45 1.78 -10.00 -9.44
CA PRO A 45 1.25 -10.66 -10.63
C PRO A 45 1.00 -9.70 -11.81
N PHE A 46 1.17 -8.38 -11.60
CA PHE A 46 1.07 -7.36 -12.65
C PHE A 46 2.42 -6.89 -13.17
N LEU A 47 3.53 -7.32 -12.55
CA LEU A 47 4.85 -7.05 -13.08
C LEU A 47 5.19 -8.08 -14.15
N PRO A 48 5.74 -7.65 -15.31
CA PRO A 48 6.29 -8.61 -16.24
C PRO A 48 7.44 -9.34 -15.55
N GLU A 49 7.53 -10.66 -15.77
CA GLU A 49 8.69 -11.43 -15.33
C GLU A 49 9.95 -10.76 -15.87
N LYS A 50 10.81 -10.32 -14.96
CA LYS A 50 12.11 -9.79 -15.34
C LYS A 50 12.83 -10.96 -16.00
N LYS A 51 13.00 -10.90 -17.32
CA LYS A 51 13.92 -11.81 -18.02
C LYS A 51 15.23 -11.80 -17.24
N PRO A 52 15.83 -12.97 -16.93
CA PRO A 52 17.11 -13.02 -16.25
C PRO A 52 18.06 -12.12 -17.04
N ARG A 53 18.51 -11.06 -16.39
CA ARG A 53 19.37 -10.07 -17.01
C ARG A 53 20.70 -10.77 -17.23
N ALA A 54 21.00 -11.16 -18.47
CA ALA A 54 22.33 -11.67 -18.81
C ALA A 54 23.36 -10.69 -18.21
N GLU A 55 24.25 -11.22 -17.39
CA GLU A 55 25.24 -10.50 -16.60
C GLU A 55 26.34 -9.91 -17.49
N ASN A 56 25.98 -9.17 -18.53
CA ASN A 56 26.93 -8.55 -19.44
C ASN A 56 26.27 -7.33 -20.09
N LYS A 57 26.44 -6.15 -19.47
CA LYS A 57 26.83 -4.90 -20.16
C LYS A 57 26.92 -3.72 -19.21
N THR A 58 28.16 -3.27 -19.09
CA THR A 58 28.76 -2.05 -18.56
C THR A 58 28.24 -0.77 -19.23
N THR A 59 26.93 -0.57 -19.29
CA THR A 59 26.35 0.74 -19.66
C THR A 59 25.15 1.05 -18.80
N LEU A 60 25.37 1.21 -17.49
CA LEU A 60 24.52 2.07 -16.67
C LEU A 60 24.71 3.49 -17.20
N LYS A 61 24.01 3.85 -18.28
CA LYS A 61 23.69 5.25 -18.54
C LYS A 61 22.96 5.70 -17.28
N SER A 62 23.71 6.36 -16.39
CA SER A 62 23.22 7.03 -15.20
C SER A 62 22.08 7.91 -15.65
N LYS A 63 20.84 7.40 -15.53
CA LYS A 63 19.67 8.27 -15.48
C LYS A 63 19.94 9.06 -14.22
N ARG A 64 20.44 10.30 -14.37
CA ARG A 64 20.60 11.24 -13.28
C ARG A 64 19.35 11.09 -12.42
N PRO A 65 19.47 10.66 -11.14
CA PRO A 65 18.31 10.49 -10.31
C PRO A 65 17.58 11.82 -10.35
N ARG A 66 16.34 11.81 -10.85
CA ARG A 66 15.51 13.02 -10.78
C ARG A 66 15.47 13.39 -9.31
N SER A 67 15.88 14.61 -8.95
CA SER A 67 15.73 15.07 -7.57
C SER A 67 14.26 14.86 -7.23
N LYS A 68 14.01 14.00 -6.24
CA LYS A 68 12.64 13.75 -5.80
C LYS A 68 12.24 14.98 -5.01
N VAL A 69 11.63 15.94 -5.69
CA VAL A 69 11.06 17.12 -5.04
C VAL A 69 10.09 16.63 -3.98
N ARG A 70 10.32 17.05 -2.74
CA ARG A 70 9.48 16.75 -1.58
C ARG A 70 8.68 17.99 -1.22
N TYR A 71 7.67 17.83 -0.37
CA TYR A 71 6.83 18.93 0.11
C TYR A 71 6.83 18.92 1.64
N CYS A 72 6.99 20.09 2.25
CA CYS A 72 6.90 20.28 3.68
C CYS A 72 5.53 20.88 4.02
N GLU A 73 4.78 20.20 4.88
CA GLU A 73 3.45 20.64 5.30
C GLU A 73 3.53 21.80 6.31
N ILE A 74 4.61 21.87 7.08
CA ILE A 74 4.85 22.98 8.02
C ILE A 74 5.14 24.27 7.27
N CYS A 75 6.09 24.21 6.32
CA CYS A 75 6.51 25.39 5.57
C CYS A 75 5.70 25.62 4.28
N CYS A 76 4.70 24.79 4.00
CA CYS A 76 3.90 24.78 2.77
C CYS A 76 4.72 24.95 1.47
N SER A 77 5.90 24.34 1.41
CA SER A 77 6.88 24.57 0.34
C SER A 77 7.54 23.29 -0.15
N LYS A 78 7.94 23.32 -1.43
CA LYS A 78 8.69 22.22 -2.05
C LYS A 78 10.17 22.39 -1.75
N TYR A 79 10.86 21.27 -1.49
CA TYR A 79 12.30 21.24 -1.23
C TYR A 79 12.94 20.03 -1.90
N ASP A 80 14.22 20.14 -2.26
CA ASP A 80 14.98 19.07 -2.90
C ASP A 80 15.71 18.18 -1.90
N ASP A 81 16.25 18.78 -0.84
CA ASP A 81 17.07 18.13 0.18
C ASP A 81 16.48 18.35 1.58
N TYR A 82 16.35 17.27 2.35
CA TYR A 82 15.62 17.29 3.62
C TYR A 82 16.42 18.00 4.71
N GLU A 83 17.69 17.64 4.87
CA GLU A 83 18.60 18.15 5.88
C GLU A 83 18.80 19.66 5.76
N SER A 84 19.03 20.15 4.55
CA SER A 84 19.08 21.59 4.31
C SER A 84 17.76 22.28 4.62
N HIS A 85 16.61 21.70 4.22
CA HIS A 85 15.30 22.27 4.48
C HIS A 85 14.96 22.38 5.98
N VAL A 86 15.15 21.31 6.76
CA VAL A 86 14.86 21.34 8.20
C VAL A 86 15.80 22.25 8.98
N SER A 87 16.97 22.55 8.41
CA SER A 87 17.91 23.52 8.98
C SER A 87 17.55 24.99 8.69
N THR A 88 16.57 25.25 7.82
CA THR A 88 16.13 26.61 7.51
C THR A 88 15.51 27.29 8.72
N ALA A 89 15.68 28.61 8.81
CA ALA A 89 15.17 29.41 9.93
C ALA A 89 13.65 29.26 10.10
N LEU A 90 12.89 29.22 9.00
CA LEU A 90 11.42 29.08 9.04
C LEU A 90 11.00 27.75 9.67
N HIS A 91 11.60 26.64 9.23
CA HIS A 91 11.26 25.32 9.77
C HIS A 91 11.66 25.20 11.24
N ARG A 92 12.86 25.70 11.59
CA ARG A 92 13.32 25.72 12.98
C ARG A 92 12.44 26.56 13.89
N SER A 93 12.07 27.78 13.47
CA SER A 93 11.21 28.63 14.28
C SER A 93 9.84 27.99 14.56
N PHE A 94 9.32 27.19 13.63
CA PHE A 94 8.09 26.45 13.86
C PHE A 94 8.30 25.29 14.84
N GLY A 95 9.40 24.54 14.66
CA GLY A 95 9.78 23.40 15.51
C GLY A 95 10.10 23.79 16.95
N ASP A 96 10.71 24.95 17.15
CA ASP A 96 11.10 25.46 18.48
C ASP A 96 9.91 26.08 19.25
N ASP A 97 8.81 26.40 18.57
CA ASP A 97 7.60 26.92 19.20
C ASP A 97 6.66 25.79 19.60
N ASN A 98 6.72 25.42 20.88
CA ASN A 98 5.86 24.40 21.49
C ASN A 98 4.36 24.67 21.31
N SER A 99 3.95 25.92 21.07
CA SER A 99 2.54 26.23 20.87
C SER A 99 1.96 25.56 19.63
N ASN A 100 2.80 25.29 18.62
CA ASN A 100 2.44 24.59 17.39
C ASN A 100 2.12 23.10 17.60
N TYR A 101 2.59 22.50 18.69
CA TYR A 101 2.48 21.06 18.96
C TYR A 101 1.47 20.72 20.07
N LYS A 102 0.75 21.71 20.62
CA LYS A 102 -0.21 21.53 21.73
C LYS A 102 -1.25 20.43 21.51
N ALA A 103 -1.76 20.29 20.29
CA ALA A 103 -2.74 19.25 19.96
C ALA A 103 -2.13 17.84 20.06
N ILE A 104 -0.86 17.69 19.66
CA ILE A 104 -0.11 16.45 19.79
C ILE A 104 0.20 16.18 21.26
N ASP A 105 0.59 17.19 22.03
CA ASP A 105 0.87 17.04 23.47
C ASP A 105 -0.39 16.62 24.26
N ALA A 106 -1.55 17.19 23.92
CA ALA A 106 -2.83 16.80 24.51
C ALA A 106 -3.15 15.34 24.20
N PHE A 107 -3.00 14.91 22.94
CA PHE A 107 -3.21 13.53 22.51
C PHE A 107 -2.25 12.55 23.20
N VAL A 108 -0.96 12.90 23.32
CA VAL A 108 0.03 12.08 24.02
C VAL A 108 -0.32 11.95 25.51
N THR A 109 -0.82 13.02 26.13
CA THR A 109 -1.24 13.02 27.53
C THR A 109 -2.42 12.09 27.76
N GLU A 110 -3.43 12.14 26.88
CA GLU A 110 -4.59 11.24 26.89
C GLU A 110 -4.15 9.77 26.78
N ILE A 111 -3.27 9.46 25.82
CA ILE A 111 -2.77 8.10 25.59
C ILE A 111 -1.96 7.59 26.78
N ARG A 112 -1.13 8.43 27.42
CA ARG A 112 -0.33 8.01 28.60
C ARG A 112 -1.19 7.67 29.82
N GLY A 113 -2.35 8.32 29.95
CA GLY A 113 -3.35 7.97 30.96
C GLY A 113 -4.06 6.64 30.68
N THR A 114 -3.93 6.11 29.46
CA THR A 114 -4.49 4.82 29.07
C THR A 114 -3.49 3.72 29.42
N THR A 115 -3.85 2.85 30.36
CA THR A 115 -3.06 1.65 30.64
C THR A 115 -3.12 0.71 29.45
N PHE A 116 -2.05 0.69 28.64
CA PHE A 116 -1.84 -0.40 27.71
C PHE A 116 -1.59 -1.65 28.54
N SER A 117 -2.63 -2.47 28.73
CA SER A 117 -2.48 -3.85 29.17
C SER A 117 -1.35 -4.43 28.33
N GLN A 118 -0.22 -4.76 28.96
CA GLN A 118 0.89 -5.40 28.27
C GLN A 118 0.28 -6.61 27.57
N ARG A 119 0.13 -6.53 26.25
CA ARG A 119 -0.39 -7.64 25.48
C ARG A 119 0.62 -8.75 25.74
N HIS A 120 0.20 -9.79 26.45
CA HIS A 120 0.84 -11.09 26.32
C HIS A 120 1.08 -11.30 24.83
N PRO A 121 2.26 -11.76 24.40
CA PRO A 121 2.52 -12.04 23.00
C PRO A 121 1.41 -12.98 22.54
N ARG A 122 0.42 -12.42 21.83
CA ARG A 122 -0.58 -13.25 21.19
C ARG A 122 0.19 -13.93 20.08
N PRO A 123 0.14 -15.26 20.00
CA PRO A 123 0.78 -15.94 18.92
C PRO A 123 0.28 -15.33 17.61
N SER A 124 1.20 -15.10 16.68
CA SER A 124 0.85 -14.46 15.40
C SER A 124 -0.31 -15.23 14.77
N PRO A 125 -1.26 -14.58 14.07
CA PRO A 125 -2.28 -15.30 13.31
C PRO A 125 -1.66 -16.32 12.32
N CYS A 126 -0.39 -16.13 11.95
CA CYS A 126 0.40 -17.06 11.13
C CYS A 126 1.37 -17.96 11.92
N GLU A 127 1.38 -17.97 13.25
CA GLU A 127 2.21 -18.89 14.04
C GLU A 127 1.83 -20.37 13.80
N ARG A 128 0.56 -20.61 13.46
CA ARG A 128 0.12 -21.93 12.96
C ARG A 128 0.66 -22.27 11.57
N LEU A 129 0.95 -21.28 10.74
CA LEU A 129 1.54 -21.47 9.41
C LEU A 129 3.02 -21.83 9.52
N ASP A 130 3.77 -21.27 10.46
CA ASP A 130 5.20 -21.60 10.64
C ASP A 130 5.42 -23.10 10.92
N ASN A 131 4.53 -23.72 11.71
CA ASN A 131 4.54 -25.17 11.95
C ASN A 131 4.08 -26.00 10.74
N LEU A 132 3.13 -25.50 9.94
CA LEU A 132 2.73 -26.13 8.67
C LEU A 132 3.83 -26.03 7.60
N TYR A 133 4.59 -24.93 7.57
CA TYR A 133 5.70 -24.73 6.66
C TYR A 133 6.93 -25.57 7.05
N ALA A 134 7.22 -25.72 8.35
CA ALA A 134 8.27 -26.60 8.83
C ALA A 134 7.97 -28.08 8.53
N THR A 135 6.72 -28.52 8.67
CA THR A 135 6.30 -29.89 8.36
C THR A 135 6.22 -30.16 6.86
N ALA A 136 5.82 -29.19 6.03
CA ALA A 136 5.78 -29.32 4.57
C ALA A 136 7.17 -29.44 3.92
N TYR A 137 8.21 -28.84 4.53
CA TYR A 137 9.59 -28.94 4.04
C TYR A 137 10.21 -30.32 4.29
N LEU A 138 9.74 -31.05 5.30
CA LEU A 138 10.15 -32.43 5.57
C LEU A 138 9.28 -33.47 4.84
N ALA A 139 8.01 -33.12 4.54
CA ALA A 139 7.06 -34.00 3.86
C ALA A 139 7.13 -33.92 2.32
N SER A 140 8.02 -33.11 1.73
CA SER A 140 8.21 -32.99 0.27
C SER A 140 8.99 -34.15 -0.35
N SER A 141 9.02 -35.30 0.32
CA SER A 141 9.22 -36.60 -0.32
C SER A 141 7.92 -37.01 -1.02
N ALA A 142 7.82 -36.65 -2.31
CA ALA A 142 6.95 -37.22 -3.35
C ALA A 142 5.48 -37.55 -3.00
N HIS A 143 4.55 -36.80 -3.60
CA HIS A 143 3.11 -37.09 -3.75
C HIS A 143 2.17 -36.86 -2.55
N SER A 144 1.92 -35.61 -2.15
CA SER A 144 0.68 -35.28 -1.42
C SER A 144 -0.09 -34.15 -2.09
N VAL A 145 -1.15 -34.53 -2.80
CA VAL A 145 -2.24 -33.63 -3.20
C VAL A 145 -2.95 -33.18 -1.93
N PHE A 146 -3.01 -31.86 -1.68
CA PHE A 146 -3.80 -31.32 -0.57
C PHE A 146 -5.29 -31.58 -0.85
N LYS A 147 -5.90 -32.47 -0.06
CA LYS A 147 -7.36 -32.61 0.00
C LYS A 147 -7.88 -31.47 0.89
N LEU A 148 -8.44 -30.44 0.27
CA LEU A 148 -9.18 -29.40 0.98
C LEU A 148 -10.34 -30.06 1.75
N CYS A 149 -10.31 -30.00 3.08
CA CYS A 149 -11.44 -30.41 3.90
C CYS A 149 -12.68 -29.58 3.52
N LYS A 150 -13.82 -30.26 3.40
CA LYS A 150 -15.14 -29.65 3.18
C LYS A 150 -15.38 -28.57 4.24
N PHE A 151 -15.84 -27.41 3.79
CA PHE A 151 -16.55 -26.45 4.64
C PHE A 151 -17.81 -27.14 5.15
N GLU A 152 -17.92 -27.33 6.46
CA GLU A 152 -19.21 -27.56 7.11
C GLU A 152 -20.00 -26.26 7.00
N THR A 153 -21.15 -26.34 6.33
CA THR A 153 -22.14 -25.28 6.29
C THR A 153 -22.66 -25.04 7.70
N PHE A 154 -22.39 -23.86 8.24
CA PHE A 154 -23.04 -23.41 9.47
C PHE A 154 -24.48 -23.05 9.10
N GLU A 155 -25.43 -23.86 9.58
CA GLU A 155 -26.85 -23.57 9.47
C GLU A 155 -27.13 -22.27 10.26
N THR A 156 -27.56 -21.23 9.56
CA THR A 156 -28.12 -20.04 10.19
C THR A 156 -29.54 -20.38 10.61
N GLU A 157 -29.75 -20.61 11.91
CA GLU A 157 -31.10 -20.62 12.47
C GLU A 157 -31.77 -19.27 12.21
N GLY A 158 -32.98 -19.34 11.64
CA GLY A 158 -33.73 -18.21 11.13
C GLY A 158 -34.18 -17.26 12.23
N ILE A 159 -33.89 -15.98 12.02
CA ILE A 159 -34.57 -14.88 12.72
C ILE A 159 -35.88 -14.67 11.95
N THR A 160 -37.01 -14.95 12.60
CA THR A 160 -38.36 -14.68 12.09
C THR A 160 -38.66 -13.18 12.16
N GLU A 161 -39.36 -12.66 11.14
CA GLU A 161 -39.66 -11.23 10.92
C GLU A 161 -40.68 -10.60 11.90
N GLU A 162 -40.91 -11.14 13.10
CA GLU A 162 -41.91 -10.61 14.05
C GLU A 162 -41.33 -9.77 15.23
N ASP A 163 -40.01 -9.61 15.35
CA ASP A 163 -39.40 -8.82 16.44
C ASP A 163 -39.01 -7.38 16.05
N VAL A 164 -39.44 -6.89 14.87
CA VAL A 164 -39.26 -5.49 14.45
C VAL A 164 -40.58 -4.75 14.46
N LEU A 165 -41.25 -4.74 15.62
CA LEU A 165 -42.24 -3.70 16.01
C LEU A 165 -42.64 -3.89 17.48
N ASN A 166 -41.79 -3.36 18.37
CA ASN A 166 -42.20 -2.73 19.63
C ASN A 166 -41.11 -1.74 20.08
#